data_AF-A0A2V7X3K9-F1
#
_entry.id   AF-A0A2V7X3K9-F1
#
_cell.length_a   1.000
_cell.length_b   1.000
_cell.length_c   1.000
_cell.angle_alpha   90.00
_cell.angle_beta   90.00
_cell.angle_gamma   90.00
#
_symmetry.space_group_name_H-M   'P 1'
#
loop_
_entity.id
_entity.type
_entity.pdbx_description
1 polymer ?
#
loop_
_entity_poly.entity_id
_entity_poly.type
_entity_poly.pdbx_seq_one_letter_code
_entity_poly.pdbx_strand_id
1 'polypeptide(L)'
;MILLITPSSRGPECAACLTAETSQETHWAQSLQAAATHLREETYAVAVIDQLLLETEPEESDQMIEHLGHAFPVYLNFAVTGMERLLREVRLALHRRKREENAAVRTVVEQLNSEMRESLTAVMLSCELAMAVPDVPTPAAEKIQAIDNLARAMRLRLEIN
;
A
#
# COMPACT_ATOMS: atom_id res chain seq x y z
N MET A 1 2.29 3.94 -11.12
CA MET A 1 1.63 4.75 -12.17
C MET A 1 1.13 6.06 -11.59
N ILE A 2 1.17 7.12 -12.38
CA ILE A 2 0.66 8.47 -12.08
C ILE A 2 -0.46 8.75 -13.08
N LEU A 3 -1.55 9.35 -12.63
CA LEU A 3 -2.59 9.88 -13.52
C LEU A 3 -2.51 11.41 -13.51
N LEU A 4 -2.33 12.02 -14.67
CA LEU A 4 -2.36 13.47 -14.87
C LEU A 4 -3.70 13.86 -15.49
N ILE A 5 -4.46 14.70 -14.81
CA ILE A 5 -5.82 15.11 -15.19
C ILE A 5 -5.80 16.61 -15.42
N THR A 6 -5.72 17.02 -16.68
CA THR A 6 -5.74 18.44 -17.06
C THR A 6 -6.20 18.61 -18.50
N PRO A 7 -7.08 19.59 -18.79
CA PRO A 7 -7.42 19.97 -20.16
C PRO A 7 -6.32 20.78 -20.84
N SER A 8 -5.25 21.15 -20.12
CA SER A 8 -4.14 21.94 -20.65
C SER A 8 -3.48 21.27 -21.85
N SER A 9 -3.20 22.05 -22.90
CA SER A 9 -2.43 21.59 -24.07
C SER A 9 -1.01 21.14 -23.72
N ARG A 10 -0.50 21.52 -22.53
CA ARG A 10 0.78 21.08 -21.98
C ARG A 10 0.72 19.69 -21.35
N GLY A 11 -0.46 19.06 -21.26
CA GLY A 11 -0.67 17.73 -20.67
C GLY A 11 0.31 16.65 -21.16
N PRO A 12 0.54 16.47 -22.48
CA PRO A 12 1.49 15.48 -22.99
C PRO A 12 2.94 15.75 -22.55
N GLU A 13 3.35 17.01 -22.58
CA GLU A 13 4.70 17.44 -22.15
C GLU A 13 4.88 17.16 -20.65
N CYS A 14 3.89 17.51 -19.83
CA CYS A 14 3.87 17.24 -18.40
C CYS A 14 3.93 15.73 -18.11
N ALA A 15 3.13 14.90 -18.80
CA ALA A 15 3.14 13.45 -18.61
C ALA A 15 4.49 12.82 -19.00
N ALA A 16 5.09 13.26 -20.10
CA ALA A 16 6.40 12.80 -20.53
C ALA A 16 7.49 13.18 -19.52
N CYS A 17 7.46 14.42 -19.03
CA CYS A 17 8.41 14.91 -18.03
C CYS A 17 8.25 14.16 -16.70
N LEU A 18 7.01 13.97 -16.22
CA LEU A 18 6.73 13.17 -15.02
C LEU A 18 7.26 11.75 -15.15
N THR A 19 7.04 11.11 -16.30
CA THR A 19 7.54 9.75 -16.55
C THR A 19 9.06 9.70 -16.52
N ALA A 20 9.74 10.63 -17.18
CA ALA A 20 11.20 10.69 -17.23
C ALA A 20 11.82 10.96 -15.85
N GLU A 21 11.24 11.88 -15.07
CA GLU A 21 11.82 12.38 -13.83
C GLU A 21 11.46 11.58 -12.57
N THR A 22 10.45 10.70 -12.66
CA THR A 22 9.99 9.86 -11.54
C THR A 22 10.14 8.36 -11.80
N SER A 23 10.46 7.96 -13.04
CA SER A 23 10.46 6.57 -13.48
C SER A 23 9.13 5.84 -13.22
N GLN A 24 8.02 6.59 -13.17
CA GLN A 24 6.67 6.08 -13.03
C GLN A 24 5.90 6.39 -14.31
N GLU A 25 5.32 5.36 -14.92
CA GLU A 25 4.42 5.55 -16.06
C GLU A 25 3.31 6.55 -15.71
N THR A 26 3.14 7.57 -16.56
CA THR A 26 2.18 8.65 -16.37
C THR A 26 1.15 8.64 -17.49
N HIS A 27 -0.11 8.40 -17.13
CA HIS A 27 -1.25 8.52 -18.04
C HIS A 27 -1.82 9.93 -18.01
N TRP A 28 -2.32 10.41 -19.15
CA TRP A 28 -2.91 11.73 -19.27
C TRP A 28 -4.38 11.64 -19.67
N ALA A 29 -5.24 12.25 -18.86
CA ALA A 29 -6.66 12.44 -19.12
C ALA A 29 -6.97 13.93 -19.32
N GLN A 30 -7.69 14.24 -20.38
CA GLN A 30 -8.09 15.62 -20.72
C GLN A 30 -9.37 16.08 -19.98
N SER A 31 -10.15 15.15 -19.43
CA SER A 31 -11.42 15.41 -18.75
C SER A 31 -11.59 14.55 -17.51
N LEU A 32 -12.50 14.93 -16.62
CA LEU A 32 -12.85 14.15 -15.42
C LEU A 32 -13.47 12.81 -15.79
N GLN A 33 -14.27 12.75 -16.86
CA GLN A 33 -14.83 11.49 -17.37
C GLN A 33 -13.74 10.51 -17.85
N ALA A 34 -12.75 11.00 -18.61
CA ALA A 34 -11.63 10.16 -19.05
C ALA A 34 -10.79 9.68 -17.85
N ALA A 35 -10.57 10.57 -16.87
CA ALA A 35 -9.88 10.23 -15.64
C ALA A 35 -10.61 9.15 -14.84
N ALA A 36 -11.93 9.26 -14.70
CA ALA A 36 -12.75 8.26 -14.01
C ALA A 36 -12.68 6.87 -14.69
N THR A 37 -12.61 6.83 -16.02
CA THR A 37 -12.40 5.56 -16.74
C THR A 37 -11.05 4.95 -16.42
N HIS A 38 -9.97 5.74 -16.49
CA HIS A 38 -8.64 5.27 -16.08
C HIS A 38 -8.61 4.75 -14.64
N LEU A 39 -9.21 5.49 -13.70
CA LEU A 39 -9.27 5.13 -12.29
C LEU A 39 -10.08 3.84 -12.02
N ARG A 40 -11.02 3.48 -12.89
CA ARG A 40 -11.76 2.21 -12.80
C ARG A 40 -10.96 1.03 -13.34
N GLU A 41 -10.14 1.25 -14.36
CA GLU A 41 -9.40 0.20 -15.06
C GLU A 41 -8.06 -0.12 -14.38
N GLU A 42 -7.44 0.87 -13.77
CA GLU A 42 -6.08 0.79 -13.25
C GLU A 42 -5.91 1.42 -11.88
N THR A 43 -4.83 1.04 -11.19
CA THR A 43 -4.49 1.60 -9.88
C THR A 43 -3.34 2.60 -9.97
N TYR A 44 -3.55 3.79 -9.42
CA TYR A 44 -2.57 4.86 -9.45
C TYR A 44 -2.02 5.14 -8.06
N ALA A 45 -0.74 5.48 -7.98
CA ALA A 45 -0.11 5.90 -6.74
C ALA A 45 -0.41 7.37 -6.43
N VAL A 46 -0.49 8.19 -7.48
CA VAL A 46 -0.73 9.63 -7.42
C VAL A 46 -1.67 10.03 -8.55
N ALA A 47 -2.66 10.87 -8.24
CA ALA A 47 -3.51 11.51 -9.21
C ALA A 47 -3.27 13.03 -9.15
N VAL A 48 -2.68 13.59 -10.20
CA VAL A 48 -2.48 15.04 -10.35
C VAL A 48 -3.71 15.63 -11.01
N ILE A 49 -4.36 16.58 -10.34
CA ILE A 49 -5.66 17.09 -10.75
C ILE A 49 -5.56 18.60 -10.96
N ASP A 50 -5.98 19.05 -12.14
CA ASP A 50 -6.12 20.47 -12.44
C ASP A 50 -7.26 21.07 -11.62
N GLN A 51 -6.94 22.01 -10.73
CA GLN A 51 -7.91 22.65 -9.84
C GLN A 51 -9.03 23.34 -10.61
N LEU A 52 -8.71 23.94 -11.75
CA LEU A 52 -9.70 24.66 -12.54
C LEU A 52 -10.79 23.72 -13.07
N LEU A 53 -10.44 22.47 -13.38
CA LEU A 53 -11.38 21.47 -13.89
C LEU A 53 -12.42 21.06 -12.83
N LEU A 54 -12.00 20.98 -11.57
CA LEU A 54 -12.89 20.66 -10.45
C LEU A 54 -13.89 21.79 -10.16
N GLU A 55 -13.45 23.04 -10.36
CA GLU A 55 -14.30 24.21 -10.16
C GLU A 55 -15.37 24.36 -11.26
N THR A 56 -15.05 23.95 -12.49
CA THR A 56 -15.97 24.06 -13.62
C THR A 56 -16.99 22.93 -13.71
N GLU A 57 -16.68 21.74 -13.18
CA GLU A 57 -17.47 20.51 -13.34
C GLU A 57 -17.66 19.80 -11.98
N PRO A 58 -18.45 20.37 -11.04
CA PRO A 58 -18.53 19.88 -9.66
C PRO A 58 -19.13 18.47 -9.54
N GLU A 59 -20.17 18.15 -10.34
CA GLU A 59 -20.80 16.81 -10.30
C GLU A 59 -19.87 15.71 -10.80
N GLU A 60 -19.08 16.00 -11.83
CA GLU A 60 -18.12 15.05 -12.40
C GLU A 60 -16.87 14.93 -11.51
N SER A 61 -16.52 16.00 -10.79
CA SER A 61 -15.46 16.01 -9.78
C SER A 61 -15.77 15.02 -8.67
N ASP A 62 -16.96 15.08 -8.10
CA ASP A 62 -17.36 14.17 -7.01
C ASP A 62 -17.29 12.71 -7.47
N GLN A 63 -17.82 12.41 -8.66
CA GLN A 63 -17.73 11.07 -9.24
C GLN A 63 -16.27 10.64 -9.43
N MET A 64 -15.40 11.46 -10.00
CA MET A 64 -13.99 11.11 -10.17
C MET A 64 -13.30 10.88 -8.80
N ILE A 65 -13.63 11.69 -7.79
CA ILE A 65 -13.04 11.59 -6.44
C ILE A 65 -13.39 10.24 -5.80
N GLU A 66 -14.62 9.76 -5.96
CA GLU A 66 -15.04 8.43 -5.48
C GLU A 66 -14.18 7.30 -6.08
N HIS A 67 -13.68 7.48 -7.30
CA HIS A 67 -12.86 6.50 -8.01
C HIS A 67 -11.35 6.63 -7.72
N LEU A 68 -10.88 7.64 -6.96
CA LEU A 68 -9.45 7.80 -6.66
C LEU A 68 -8.84 6.59 -5.92
N GLY A 69 -9.66 5.85 -5.17
CA GLY A 69 -9.24 4.68 -4.41
C GLY A 69 -8.09 5.01 -3.45
N HIS A 70 -6.90 4.49 -3.74
CA HIS A 70 -5.70 4.73 -2.94
C HIS A 70 -4.71 5.73 -3.56
N ALA A 71 -5.05 6.33 -4.71
CA ALA A 71 -4.21 7.33 -5.34
C ALA A 71 -4.15 8.57 -4.45
N PHE A 72 -2.93 9.08 -4.21
CA PHE A 72 -2.77 10.32 -3.46
C PHE A 72 -3.12 11.52 -4.37
N PRO A 73 -4.15 12.33 -4.05
CA PRO A 73 -4.52 13.44 -4.90
C PRO A 73 -3.56 14.63 -4.73
N VAL A 74 -3.12 15.21 -5.85
CA VAL A 74 -2.29 16.41 -5.91
C VAL A 74 -3.01 17.45 -6.74
N TYR A 75 -3.59 18.44 -6.08
CA TYR A 75 -4.33 19.52 -6.72
C TYR A 75 -3.39 20.64 -7.13
N LEU A 76 -3.36 20.97 -8.43
CA LEU A 76 -2.53 22.04 -8.97
C LEU A 76 -3.33 22.93 -9.91
N ASN A 77 -3.13 24.23 -9.82
CA ASN A 77 -3.64 25.16 -10.84
C ASN A 77 -2.61 25.25 -11.98
N PHE A 78 -2.89 24.62 -13.12
CA PHE A 78 -1.95 24.58 -14.25
C PHE A 78 -1.83 25.91 -15.01
N ALA A 79 -2.73 26.87 -14.78
CA ALA A 79 -2.60 28.22 -15.34
C ALA A 79 -1.42 28.99 -14.74
N VAL A 80 -1.03 28.66 -13.51
CA VAL A 80 0.07 29.35 -12.78
C VAL A 80 1.20 28.42 -12.34
N THR A 81 1.03 27.11 -12.49
CA THR A 81 2.03 26.12 -12.06
C THR A 81 3.03 25.79 -13.17
N GLY A 82 4.31 26.03 -12.90
CA GLY A 82 5.43 25.60 -13.75
C GLY A 82 5.80 24.13 -13.54
N MET A 83 6.61 23.58 -14.47
CA MET A 83 7.02 22.17 -14.46
C MET A 83 7.79 21.78 -13.20
N GLU A 84 8.68 22.64 -12.70
CA GLU A 84 9.46 22.38 -11.47
C GLU A 84 8.58 22.16 -10.25
N ARG A 85 7.51 22.96 -10.11
CA ARG A 85 6.56 22.83 -9.01
C ARG A 85 5.75 21.55 -9.16
N LEU A 86 5.27 21.23 -10.37
CA LEU A 86 4.58 19.97 -10.65
C LEU A 86 5.43 18.77 -10.20
N LEU A 87 6.69 18.72 -10.64
CA LEU A 87 7.62 17.64 -10.30
C LEU A 87 7.85 17.51 -8.79
N ARG A 88 8.03 18.64 -8.11
CA ARG A 88 8.24 18.65 -6.65
C ARG A 88 7.03 18.08 -5.91
N GLU A 89 5.82 18.55 -6.23
CA GLU A 89 4.61 18.09 -5.55
C GLU A 89 4.33 16.61 -5.81
N VAL A 90 4.57 16.12 -7.04
CA VAL A 90 4.42 14.70 -7.36
C VAL A 90 5.45 13.84 -6.63
N ARG A 91 6.72 14.27 -6.55
CA ARG A 91 7.76 13.55 -5.77
C ARG A 91 7.37 13.46 -4.30
N LEU A 92 6.87 14.55 -3.70
CA LEU A 92 6.40 14.55 -2.31
C LEU A 92 5.22 13.60 -2.12
N ALA A 93 4.26 13.58 -3.04
CA ALA A 93 3.12 12.67 -3.02
C ALA A 93 3.54 11.20 -3.14
N LEU A 94 4.46 10.86 -4.06
CA LEU A 94 5.02 9.51 -4.19
C LEU A 94 5.74 9.07 -2.91
N HIS A 95 6.55 9.95 -2.32
CA HIS A 95 7.21 9.67 -1.04
C HIS A 95 6.23 9.47 0.11
N ARG A 96 5.12 10.20 0.13
CA ARG A 96 4.06 10.01 1.12
C ARG A 96 3.36 8.67 0.92
N ARG A 97 2.96 8.36 -0.32
CA ARG A 97 2.34 7.07 -0.67
C ARG A 97 3.22 5.89 -0.29
N LYS A 98 4.53 5.98 -0.55
CA LYS A 98 5.46 4.90 -0.19
C LYS A 98 5.60 4.71 1.32
N ARG A 99 5.59 5.81 2.09
CA ARG A 99 5.61 5.75 3.56
C ARG A 99 4.34 5.12 4.13
N GLU A 100 3.17 5.49 3.59
CA GLU A 100 1.89 4.93 4.01
C GLU A 100 1.82 3.42 3.70
N GLU A 101 2.26 3.00 2.52
CA GLU A 101 2.34 1.58 2.14
C GLU A 101 3.27 0.79 3.08
N ASN A 102 4.48 1.30 3.33
CA ASN A 102 5.44 0.64 4.21
C ASN A 102 4.92 0.53 5.66
N ALA A 103 4.22 1.57 6.15
CA ALA A 103 3.61 1.55 7.47
C ALA A 103 2.48 0.52 7.57
N ALA A 104 1.64 0.41 6.54
CA ALA A 104 0.57 -0.58 6.47
C ALA A 104 1.13 -2.01 6.47
N VAL A 105 2.14 -2.28 5.62
CA VAL A 105 2.82 -3.59 5.58
C VAL A 105 3.42 -3.94 6.94
N ARG A 106 4.12 -2.98 7.56
CA ARG A 106 4.72 -3.20 8.88
C ARG A 106 3.69 -3.57 9.94
N THR A 107 2.55 -2.88 9.95
CA THR A 107 1.45 -3.14 10.89
C THR A 107 0.90 -4.56 10.72
N VAL A 108 0.70 -5.00 9.46
CA VAL A 108 0.23 -6.36 9.16
C VAL A 108 1.24 -7.42 9.61
N VAL A 109 2.53 -7.19 9.36
CA VAL A 109 3.59 -8.11 9.78
C VAL A 109 3.67 -8.21 11.31
N GLU A 110 3.61 -7.07 12.01
CA GLU A 110 3.61 -7.03 13.47
C GLU A 110 2.41 -7.79 14.05
N GLN A 111 1.21 -7.62 13.49
CA GLN A 111 0.00 -8.33 13.89
C GLN A 111 0.15 -9.85 13.67
N LEU A 112 0.56 -10.27 12.47
CA LEU A 112 0.73 -11.69 12.15
C LEU A 112 1.77 -12.36 13.06
N ASN A 113 2.88 -11.67 13.32
CA ASN A 113 3.90 -12.17 14.24
C ASN A 113 3.38 -12.30 15.67
N SER A 114 2.52 -11.38 16.13
CA SER A 114 1.86 -11.48 17.43
C SER A 114 0.97 -12.72 17.51
N GLU A 115 0.09 -12.92 16.53
CA GLU A 115 -0.82 -14.07 16.46
C GLU A 115 -0.07 -15.41 16.40
N MET A 116 1.03 -15.47 15.64
CA MET A 116 1.89 -16.65 15.60
C MET A 116 2.57 -16.92 16.94
N ARG A 117 3.07 -15.89 17.65
CA ARG A 117 3.68 -16.05 18.97
C ARG A 117 2.68 -16.55 20.00
N GLU A 118 1.46 -16.04 19.98
CA GLU A 118 0.37 -16.51 20.86
C GLU A 118 0.05 -17.98 20.58
N SER A 119 -0.14 -18.35 19.32
CA SER A 119 -0.42 -19.73 18.90
C SER A 119 0.70 -20.69 19.29
N LEU A 120 1.96 -20.33 19.06
CA LEU A 120 3.11 -21.14 19.45
C LEU A 120 3.21 -21.28 20.97
N THR A 121 2.89 -20.24 21.72
CA THR A 121 2.86 -20.29 23.19
C THR A 121 1.80 -21.29 23.68
N ALA A 122 0.62 -21.30 23.06
CA ALA A 122 -0.43 -22.28 23.38
C ALA A 122 0.00 -23.72 23.03
N VAL A 123 0.71 -23.92 21.91
CA VAL A 123 1.24 -25.24 21.53
C VAL A 123 2.28 -25.73 22.53
N MET A 124 3.28 -24.91 22.88
CA MET A 124 4.32 -25.29 23.85
C MET A 124 3.71 -25.61 25.22
N LEU A 125 2.77 -24.78 25.70
CA LEU A 125 2.05 -25.05 26.94
C LEU A 125 1.27 -26.37 26.87
N SER A 126 0.62 -26.65 25.74
CA SER A 126 -0.10 -27.93 25.55
C SER A 126 0.84 -29.13 25.56
N CYS A 127 2.03 -29.00 24.98
CA CYS A 127 3.08 -30.03 25.04
C CYS A 127 3.57 -30.24 26.48
N GLU A 128 3.84 -29.16 27.22
CA GLU A 128 4.26 -29.22 28.63
C GLU A 128 3.20 -29.88 29.51
N LEU A 129 1.93 -29.51 29.35
CA LEU A 129 0.81 -30.12 30.07
C LEU A 129 0.62 -31.60 29.70
N ALA A 130 0.75 -31.95 28.43
CA ALA A 130 0.66 -33.35 27.99
C ALA A 130 1.78 -34.22 28.55
N MET A 131 3.01 -33.68 28.65
CA MET A 131 4.14 -34.36 29.27
C MET A 131 4.02 -34.49 30.80
N ALA A 132 3.23 -33.63 31.45
CA ALA A 132 2.97 -33.70 32.88
C ALA A 132 1.91 -34.75 33.28
N VAL A 133 1.20 -35.34 32.31
CA VAL A 133 0.25 -36.44 32.56
C VAL A 133 1.02 -37.67 33.05
N PRO A 134 0.56 -38.39 34.09
CA PRO A 134 1.21 -39.64 34.50
C PRO A 134 1.13 -40.72 33.40
N ASP A 135 2.14 -41.59 33.35
CA ASP A 135 2.16 -42.78 32.48
C ASP A 135 2.00 -42.51 30.97
N VAL A 136 2.53 -41.37 30.46
CA VAL A 136 2.57 -41.11 29.01
C VAL A 136 3.38 -42.22 28.31
N PRO A 137 2.81 -42.90 27.30
CA PRO A 137 3.54 -43.89 26.53
C PRO A 137 4.76 -43.27 25.83
N THR A 138 5.90 -43.96 25.85
CA THR A 138 7.17 -43.48 25.25
C THR A 138 7.02 -42.96 23.81
N PRO A 139 6.31 -43.63 22.89
CA PRO A 139 6.14 -43.14 21.52
C PRO A 139 5.34 -41.83 21.44
N ALA A 140 4.43 -41.58 22.39
CA ALA A 140 3.69 -40.33 22.48
C ALA A 140 4.58 -39.21 23.03
N ALA A 141 5.38 -39.50 24.07
CA ALA A 141 6.32 -38.55 24.65
C ALA A 141 7.35 -38.05 23.61
N GLU A 142 7.91 -38.94 22.80
CA GLU A 142 8.84 -38.58 21.72
C GLU A 142 8.21 -37.63 20.69
N LYS A 143 6.94 -37.88 20.30
CA LYS A 143 6.20 -37.02 19.38
C LYS A 143 5.89 -35.65 19.99
N ILE A 144 5.47 -35.62 21.26
CA ILE A 144 5.19 -34.36 21.98
C ILE A 144 6.46 -33.52 22.06
N GLN A 145 7.61 -34.12 22.40
CA GLN A 145 8.89 -33.41 22.44
C GLN A 145 9.32 -32.90 21.06
N ALA A 146 9.09 -33.67 20.00
CA ALA A 146 9.40 -33.23 18.64
C ALA A 146 8.56 -32.00 18.23
N ILE A 147 7.28 -31.96 18.60
CA ILE A 147 6.39 -30.81 18.36
C ILE A 147 6.85 -29.59 19.17
N ASP A 148 7.18 -29.77 20.45
CA ASP A 148 7.69 -28.69 21.32
C ASP A 148 8.99 -28.09 20.75
N ASN A 149 9.93 -28.94 20.33
CA ASN A 149 11.18 -28.49 19.70
C ASN A 149 10.93 -27.70 18.40
N LEU A 150 9.98 -28.14 17.57
CA LEU A 150 9.60 -27.43 16.35
C LEU A 150 8.99 -26.06 16.66
N ALA A 151 8.09 -26.00 17.65
CA ALA A 151 7.45 -24.75 18.08
C ALA A 151 8.48 -23.74 18.62
N ARG A 152 9.46 -24.20 19.42
CA ARG A 152 10.57 -23.37 19.91
C ARG A 152 11.45 -22.86 18.77
N ALA A 153 11.78 -23.71 17.80
CA ALA A 153 12.55 -23.31 16.62
C ALA A 153 11.80 -22.26 15.78
N MET A 154 10.49 -22.40 15.60
CA MET A 154 9.65 -21.41 14.91
C MET A 154 9.61 -20.09 15.67
N ARG A 155 9.48 -20.12 17.01
CA ARG A 155 9.49 -18.91 17.84
C ARG A 155 10.80 -18.13 17.74
N LEU A 156 11.94 -18.81 17.77
CA LEU A 156 13.26 -18.17 17.58
C LEU A 156 13.37 -17.45 16.24
N ARG A 157 12.84 -18.04 15.16
CA ARG A 157 12.82 -17.40 13.84
C ARG A 157 11.92 -16.16 13.77
N LEU A 158 10.92 -16.06 14.64
CA LEU A 158 10.06 -14.88 14.76
C LEU A 158 10.68 -13.78 15.62
N GLU A 159 11.74 -14.05 16.40
CA GLU A 159 12.44 -13.05 17.23
C GLU A 159 13.63 -12.41 16.49
N ILE A 160 14.14 -13.06 15.44
CA ILE A 160 15.27 -12.59 14.62
C ILE A 160 14.82 -11.65 13.48
N ASN A 161 13.53 -11.63 13.14
CA ASN A 161 12.92 -10.75 12.14
C ASN A 161 12.10 -9.64 12.79
#